data_AF-A0A929G865-F1
#
_entry.id   AF-A0A929G865-F1
#
_cell.length_a   1.000
_cell.length_b   1.000
_cell.length_c   1.000
_cell.angle_alpha   90.00
_cell.angle_beta   90.00
_cell.angle_gamma   90.00
#
_symmetry.space_group_name_H-M   'P 1'
#
loop_
_entity.id
_entity.type
_entity.pdbx_description
1 polymer ?
#
loop_
_entity_poly.entity_id
_entity_poly.type
_entity_poly.pdbx_seq_one_letter_code
_entity_poly.pdbx_strand_id
1 'polypeptide(L)'
;MARGPLAKVHRLRQTDEVWESSVRRMRAWITPRNQAPYRPYVVLAVSPTGKVVGSDVVEDMPGPDRVLNTIAKAMRRPALGSGRKRRPAVIYLDDKALIESLAPRLQEVGVRCEYRHTLREIEEALLSMEQFMTRREPIPGLLKSPGVTPFLVKGLFEAAAFFYREAPWRWIDDSRPIEVRYPLDGRLRYAVVMGHGGETYGLAAYDSADELREVYTGVAPDKLIGQMRWSSLLFCEVTDVPFDDLNDMEKYEWPVAGELAYPIPLRVTLSGRPVRPGKSELLWFEAALLAVPTFVQEYMRAGGEFPRPAEATLSVTMADGEDNIHLRYPVPGFEVPYEEDWAAVEERKEAEAEVASERNVELLRTFEQWLTRKRLSTKTVRRHLDNVRVFADVYMAAEGGSVEAPRPADQAGTMDVDEFLGEWFMHESPRVSVGTVKANIASLKKFYSCLKDTGQMPAGEADAVLELLRVDRGYYIELAQEYERQYEEEDYYD
;
A
#
# COMPACT_ATOMS: atom_id res chain seq x y z
N MET A 1 29.51 21.10 44.19
CA MET A 1 28.59 20.00 44.59
C MET A 1 27.64 19.76 43.44
N ALA A 2 27.53 18.52 42.95
CA ALA A 2 26.65 18.20 41.83
C ALA A 2 25.19 18.56 42.14
N ARG A 3 24.55 19.38 41.30
CA ARG A 3 23.14 19.79 41.43
C ARG A 3 22.24 18.93 40.53
N GLY A 4 20.96 18.81 40.87
CA GLY A 4 19.96 18.11 40.05
C GLY A 4 20.15 16.58 39.98
N PRO A 5 19.91 15.92 38.82
CA PRO A 5 19.86 14.46 38.70
C PRO A 5 21.16 13.73 39.04
N LEU A 6 22.29 14.43 39.00
CA LEU A 6 23.62 13.91 39.32
C LEU A 6 23.94 13.91 40.82
N ALA A 7 23.13 14.56 41.66
CA ALA A 7 23.37 14.67 43.10
C ALA A 7 23.53 13.32 43.81
N LYS A 8 22.85 12.26 43.33
CA LYS A 8 22.95 10.90 43.88
C LYS A 8 23.98 10.01 43.16
N VAL A 9 24.56 10.50 42.07
CA VAL A 9 25.46 9.76 41.17
C VAL A 9 26.91 9.78 41.66
N HIS A 10 27.37 10.89 42.27
CA HIS A 10 28.77 11.02 42.75
C HIS A 10 29.22 9.92 43.73
N ARG A 11 28.29 9.32 44.49
CA ARG A 11 28.58 8.25 45.47
C ARG A 11 28.68 6.86 44.85
N LEU A 12 28.33 6.71 43.58
CA LEU A 12 28.39 5.41 42.91
C LEU A 12 29.85 5.05 42.62
N ARG A 13 30.15 3.75 42.67
CA ARG A 13 31.44 3.21 42.22
C ARG A 13 31.68 3.64 40.77
N GLN A 14 32.86 4.20 40.52
CA GLN A 14 33.34 4.47 39.19
C GLN A 14 34.04 3.24 38.62
N THR A 15 33.79 2.92 37.37
CA THR A 15 34.45 1.86 36.60
C THR A 15 35.26 2.48 35.46
N ASP A 16 36.07 1.66 34.81
CA ASP A 16 36.83 1.97 33.59
C ASP A 16 36.01 1.81 32.30
N GLU A 17 34.71 1.49 32.43
CA GLU A 17 33.83 1.30 31.29
C GLU A 17 33.65 2.59 30.48
N VAL A 18 33.44 2.38 29.18
CA VAL A 18 33.09 3.43 28.23
C VAL A 18 31.69 3.18 27.71
N TRP A 19 30.76 4.08 28.01
CA TRP A 19 29.40 3.96 27.48
C TRP A 19 29.27 4.78 26.21
N GLU A 20 28.34 4.38 25.35
CA GLU A 20 27.87 5.19 24.24
C GLU A 20 26.45 5.65 24.57
N SER A 21 26.10 6.87 24.20
CA SER A 21 24.75 7.38 24.36
C SER A 21 24.36 8.25 23.19
N SER A 22 23.09 8.20 22.82
CA SER A 22 22.59 8.96 21.67
C SER A 22 21.09 9.17 21.76
N VAL A 23 20.61 10.16 21.00
CA VAL A 23 19.21 10.43 20.74
C VAL A 23 18.92 10.05 19.29
N ARG A 24 17.90 9.21 19.07
CA ARG A 24 17.54 8.71 17.73
C ARG A 24 16.03 8.66 17.57
N ARG A 25 15.53 8.85 16.33
CA ARG A 25 14.20 8.38 15.96
C ARG A 25 14.15 6.87 16.16
N MET A 26 13.15 6.38 16.88
CA MET A 26 12.98 4.96 17.14
C MET A 26 12.80 4.20 15.82
N ARG A 27 13.37 3.00 15.73
CA ARG A 27 13.22 2.09 14.59
C ARG A 27 12.03 1.14 14.81
N ALA A 28 10.90 1.75 15.11
CA ALA A 28 9.60 1.12 15.29
C ALA A 28 8.50 2.18 15.13
N TRP A 29 7.33 1.76 14.63
CA TRP A 29 6.15 2.59 14.50
C TRP A 29 5.25 2.46 15.73
N ILE A 30 4.70 3.58 16.18
CA ILE A 30 3.56 3.62 17.08
C ILE A 30 2.33 3.94 16.23
N THR A 31 1.29 3.10 16.31
CA THR A 31 0.06 3.20 15.51
C THR A 31 -1.17 3.34 16.43
N PRO A 32 -1.45 4.55 16.93
CA PRO A 32 -2.68 4.80 17.69
C PRO A 32 -3.92 4.67 16.80
N ARG A 33 -5.07 4.33 17.39
CA ARG A 33 -6.33 4.16 16.62
C ARG A 33 -6.83 5.45 15.94
N ASN A 34 -6.49 6.62 16.49
CA ASN A 34 -7.07 7.91 16.09
C ASN A 34 -6.01 8.95 15.70
N GLN A 35 -4.83 8.52 15.24
CA GLN A 35 -3.73 9.39 14.82
C GLN A 35 -2.88 8.68 13.77
N ALA A 36 -2.28 9.45 12.86
CA ALA A 36 -1.27 8.95 11.94
C ALA A 36 -0.13 8.21 12.68
N PRO A 37 0.41 7.13 12.09
CA PRO A 37 1.59 6.46 12.62
C PRO A 37 2.74 7.44 12.85
N TYR A 38 3.44 7.30 13.96
CA TYR A 38 4.58 8.17 14.27
C TYR A 38 5.76 7.40 14.88
N ARG A 39 6.95 8.01 14.78
CA ARG A 39 8.20 7.50 15.34
C ARG A 39 8.65 8.40 16.49
N PRO A 40 8.54 7.95 17.76
CA PRO A 40 9.07 8.71 18.89
C PRO A 40 10.60 8.76 18.85
N TYR A 41 11.18 9.65 19.64
CA TYR A 41 12.61 9.64 19.94
C TYR A 41 12.94 8.68 21.09
N VAL A 42 14.10 8.05 21.01
CA VAL A 42 14.68 7.25 22.08
C VAL A 42 16.03 7.81 22.48
N VAL A 43 16.20 8.05 23.78
CA VAL A 43 17.51 8.26 24.40
C VAL A 43 18.04 6.90 24.81
N LEU A 44 19.17 6.48 24.26
CA LEU A 44 19.82 5.22 24.61
C LEU A 44 21.16 5.48 25.29
N ALA A 45 21.50 4.63 26.27
CA ALA A 45 22.84 4.48 26.79
C ALA A 45 23.20 2.99 26.77
N VAL A 46 24.35 2.65 26.20
CA VAL A 46 24.80 1.26 25.96
C VAL A 46 26.21 1.07 26.54
N SER A 47 26.45 -0.07 27.19
CA SER A 47 27.77 -0.43 27.72
C SER A 47 28.69 -1.02 26.65
N PRO A 48 30.01 -1.20 26.89
CA PRO A 48 30.94 -1.79 25.92
C PRO A 48 30.66 -3.25 25.51
N THR A 49 29.62 -3.85 26.05
CA THR A 49 29.22 -5.25 25.85
C THR A 49 27.92 -5.36 25.06
N GLY A 50 27.51 -4.30 24.37
CA GLY A 50 26.26 -4.20 23.63
C GLY A 50 24.99 -4.19 24.48
N LYS A 51 25.09 -4.05 25.81
CA LYS A 51 23.91 -4.03 26.70
C LYS A 51 23.39 -2.62 26.88
N VAL A 52 22.11 -2.41 26.54
CA VAL A 52 21.39 -1.18 26.88
C VAL A 52 21.37 -1.04 28.41
N VAL A 53 22.10 -0.06 28.94
CA VAL A 53 22.14 0.24 30.39
C VAL A 53 21.04 1.21 30.81
N GLY A 54 20.49 1.97 29.87
CA GLY A 54 19.32 2.79 30.09
C GLY A 54 18.68 3.23 28.78
N SER A 55 17.37 3.39 28.83
CA SER A 55 16.58 3.91 27.73
C SER A 55 15.48 4.82 28.26
N ASP A 56 15.05 5.74 27.40
CA ASP A 56 13.90 6.61 27.64
C ASP A 56 13.27 6.98 26.31
N VAL A 57 11.98 6.65 26.14
CA VAL A 57 11.21 6.94 24.93
C VAL A 57 10.39 8.19 25.17
N VAL A 58 10.47 9.14 24.26
CA VAL A 58 9.79 10.43 24.32
C VAL A 58 9.24 10.75 22.93
N GLU A 59 8.10 11.43 22.86
CA GLU A 59 7.43 11.72 21.60
C GLU A 59 8.24 12.72 20.76
N ASP A 60 8.66 13.82 21.37
CA ASP A 60 9.42 14.90 20.73
C ASP A 60 10.92 14.81 21.01
N MET A 61 11.71 15.54 20.20
CA MET A 61 13.16 15.64 20.36
C MET A 61 13.53 16.10 21.79
N PRO A 62 14.19 15.25 22.61
CA PRO A 62 14.50 15.59 23.99
C PRO A 62 15.59 16.64 24.10
N GLY A 63 15.36 17.64 24.96
CA GLY A 63 16.41 18.59 25.34
C GLY A 63 17.52 17.98 26.22
N PRO A 64 18.65 18.69 26.39
CA PRO A 64 19.83 18.18 27.11
C PRO A 64 19.55 17.67 28.54
N ASP A 65 18.62 18.31 29.26
CA ASP A 65 18.25 17.89 30.61
C ASP A 65 17.58 16.51 30.65
N ARG A 66 16.75 16.19 29.66
CA ARG A 66 16.11 14.88 29.57
C ARG A 66 17.16 13.79 29.28
N VAL A 67 18.09 14.07 28.37
CA VAL A 67 19.20 13.15 28.06
C VAL A 67 20.06 12.91 29.31
N LEU A 68 20.45 13.96 30.03
CA LEU A 68 21.22 13.81 31.27
C LEU A 68 20.45 13.04 32.35
N ASN A 69 19.15 13.28 32.50
CA ASN A 69 18.30 12.54 33.42
C ASN A 69 18.29 11.04 33.12
N THR A 70 18.22 10.67 31.84
CA THR A 70 18.27 9.28 31.38
C THR A 70 19.61 8.63 31.68
N ILE A 71 20.72 9.30 31.37
CA ILE A 71 22.08 8.82 31.69
C ILE A 71 22.26 8.66 33.21
N ALA A 72 21.85 9.66 34.00
CA ALA A 72 21.94 9.62 35.45
C ALA A 72 21.02 8.53 36.07
N LYS A 73 19.88 8.24 35.44
CA LYS A 73 19.01 7.11 35.81
C LYS A 73 19.70 5.78 35.48
N ALA A 74 20.30 5.64 34.31
CA ALA A 74 21.05 4.44 33.90
C ALA A 74 22.19 4.11 34.87
N MET A 75 22.94 5.11 35.35
CA MET A 75 23.98 4.90 36.37
C MET A 75 23.42 4.38 37.70
N ARG A 76 22.26 4.90 38.15
CA ARG A 76 21.65 4.57 39.45
C ARG A 76 20.83 3.28 39.44
N ARG A 77 20.15 3.02 38.33
CA ARG A 77 19.22 1.91 38.09
C ARG A 77 19.43 1.40 36.67
N PRO A 78 20.54 0.69 36.41
CA PRO A 78 20.79 0.10 35.10
C PRO A 78 19.65 -0.85 34.70
N ALA A 79 19.43 -1.01 33.41
CA ALA A 79 18.44 -1.95 32.89
C ALA A 79 18.72 -3.39 33.36
N LEU A 80 17.68 -4.21 33.36
CA LEU A 80 17.79 -5.60 33.78
C LEU A 80 18.84 -6.33 32.92
N GLY A 81 19.76 -7.05 33.56
CA GLY A 81 20.82 -7.79 32.86
C GLY A 81 22.03 -6.95 32.42
N SER A 82 22.04 -5.62 32.63
CA SER A 82 23.15 -4.73 32.24
C SER A 82 24.13 -4.43 33.38
N GLY A 83 24.15 -5.26 34.42
CA GLY A 83 25.05 -5.15 35.58
C GLY A 83 24.52 -4.26 36.73
N ARG A 84 25.38 -4.01 37.73
CA ARG A 84 25.04 -3.22 38.93
C ARG A 84 25.22 -1.71 38.69
N LYS A 85 24.61 -0.89 39.57
CA LYS A 85 24.72 0.58 39.59
C LYS A 85 26.19 1.03 39.60
N ARG A 86 26.57 1.91 38.67
CA ARG A 86 27.95 2.37 38.47
C ARG A 86 28.03 3.64 37.64
N ARG A 87 29.15 4.34 37.74
CA ARG A 87 29.54 5.43 36.82
C ARG A 87 30.58 4.89 35.82
N PRO A 88 30.41 5.08 34.50
CA PRO A 88 31.47 4.85 33.54
C PRO A 88 32.59 5.88 33.69
N ALA A 89 33.75 5.62 33.10
CA ALA A 89 34.83 6.59 32.99
C ALA A 89 34.55 7.62 31.88
N VAL A 90 33.95 7.16 30.78
CA VAL A 90 33.70 7.95 29.56
C VAL A 90 32.30 7.66 29.03
N ILE A 91 31.64 8.68 28.51
CA ILE A 91 30.45 8.56 27.67
C ILE A 91 30.75 9.21 26.32
N TYR A 92 30.60 8.46 25.24
CA TYR A 92 30.62 9.01 23.89
C TYR A 92 29.22 9.43 23.45
N LEU A 93 29.13 10.63 22.88
CA LEU A 93 27.95 11.17 22.22
C LEU A 93 28.33 11.56 20.78
N ASP A 94 27.35 11.58 19.89
CA ASP A 94 27.51 11.93 18.47
C ASP A 94 26.86 13.27 18.10
N ASP A 95 26.35 14.00 19.08
CA ASP A 95 25.79 15.34 18.93
C ASP A 95 26.65 16.36 19.69
N LYS A 96 27.22 17.31 18.96
CA LYS A 96 28.09 18.36 19.53
C LYS A 96 27.34 19.30 20.47
N ALA A 97 26.10 19.65 20.18
CA ALA A 97 25.29 20.53 21.02
C ALA A 97 24.95 19.84 22.35
N LEU A 98 24.67 18.53 22.33
CA LEU A 98 24.51 17.77 23.56
C LEU A 98 25.82 17.73 24.36
N ILE A 99 26.98 17.56 23.73
CA ILE A 99 28.27 17.53 24.43
C ILE A 99 28.58 18.86 25.12
N GLU A 100 28.40 19.98 24.43
CA GLU A 100 28.60 21.32 24.99
C GLU A 100 27.78 21.51 26.29
N SER A 101 26.56 20.97 26.33
CA SER A 101 25.69 21.04 27.50
C SER A 101 26.02 20.00 28.58
N LEU A 102 26.31 18.76 28.19
CA LEU A 102 26.41 17.61 29.10
C LEU A 102 27.82 17.45 29.70
N ALA A 103 28.88 17.76 28.95
CA ALA A 103 30.25 17.48 29.37
C ALA A 103 30.63 18.19 30.68
N PRO A 104 30.37 19.50 30.88
CA PRO A 104 30.69 20.17 32.14
C PRO A 104 29.96 19.54 33.33
N ARG A 105 28.71 19.10 33.13
CA ARG A 105 27.84 18.54 34.18
C ARG A 105 28.27 17.12 34.55
N LEU A 106 28.59 16.28 33.56
CA LEU A 106 29.09 14.92 33.78
C LEU A 106 30.48 14.93 34.43
N GLN A 107 31.30 15.94 34.13
CA GLN A 107 32.61 16.12 34.76
C GLN A 107 32.50 16.37 36.28
N GLU A 108 31.43 17.01 36.78
CA GLU A 108 31.19 17.19 38.22
C GLU A 108 31.07 15.85 38.98
N VAL A 109 30.72 14.78 38.26
CA VAL A 109 30.68 13.40 38.78
C VAL A 109 31.77 12.54 38.17
N GLY A 110 32.87 13.13 37.70
CA GLY A 110 34.07 12.41 37.23
C GLY A 110 33.88 11.58 35.97
N VAL A 111 32.82 11.82 35.19
CA VAL A 111 32.55 11.12 33.92
C VAL A 111 32.95 12.04 32.77
N ARG A 112 33.91 11.62 31.93
CA ARG A 112 34.26 12.36 30.72
C ARG A 112 33.15 12.18 29.68
N CYS A 113 32.78 13.24 28.99
CA CYS A 113 31.82 13.20 27.89
C CYS A 113 32.51 13.71 26.63
N GLU A 114 32.61 12.87 25.61
CA GLU A 114 33.46 13.13 24.44
C GLU A 114 32.66 12.91 23.14
N TYR A 115 33.04 13.65 22.09
CA TYR A 115 32.45 13.48 20.77
C TYR A 115 33.01 12.25 20.09
N ARG A 116 32.12 11.44 19.51
CA ARG A 116 32.48 10.39 18.58
C ARG A 116 31.43 10.33 17.49
N HIS A 117 31.89 10.38 16.24
CA HIS A 117 30.98 10.40 15.10
C HIS A 117 30.19 9.09 14.94
N THR A 118 30.84 7.95 15.16
CA THR A 118 30.24 6.60 15.00
C THR A 118 30.11 5.93 16.36
N LEU A 119 28.89 5.54 16.72
CA LEU A 119 28.56 4.88 17.98
C LEU A 119 28.11 3.44 17.68
N ARG A 120 29.08 2.54 17.54
CA ARG A 120 28.85 1.17 17.06
C ARG A 120 27.90 0.39 17.98
N GLU A 121 28.04 0.54 19.29
CA GLU A 121 27.20 -0.18 20.27
C GLU A 121 25.76 0.33 20.23
N ILE A 122 25.56 1.62 19.92
CA ILE A 122 24.23 2.19 19.69
C ILE A 122 23.62 1.65 18.40
N GLU A 123 24.38 1.60 17.30
CA GLU A 123 23.91 1.09 16.01
C GLU A 123 23.49 -0.38 16.11
N GLU A 124 24.31 -1.23 16.74
CA GLU A 124 24.00 -2.64 16.98
C GLU A 124 22.75 -2.80 17.88
N ALA A 125 22.63 -2.00 18.94
CA ALA A 125 21.46 -2.04 19.83
C ALA A 125 20.16 -1.64 19.10
N LEU A 126 20.21 -0.64 18.22
CA LEU A 126 19.05 -0.20 17.43
C LEU A 126 18.61 -1.25 16.42
N LEU A 127 19.56 -1.90 15.73
CA LEU A 127 19.26 -3.02 14.81
C LEU A 127 18.65 -4.20 15.55
N SER A 128 19.21 -4.57 16.70
CA SER A 128 18.66 -5.65 17.53
C SER A 128 17.25 -5.33 18.02
N MET A 129 16.99 -4.08 18.42
CA MET A 129 15.68 -3.62 18.85
C MET A 129 14.67 -3.63 17.68
N GLU A 130 15.06 -3.16 16.50
CA GLU A 130 14.24 -3.21 15.28
C GLU A 130 13.85 -4.65 14.95
N GLN A 131 14.82 -5.57 14.89
CA GLN A 131 14.56 -6.97 14.58
C GLN A 131 13.61 -7.62 15.59
N PHE A 132 13.77 -7.31 16.88
CA PHE A 132 12.89 -7.80 17.93
C PHE A 132 11.46 -7.26 17.79
N MET A 133 11.30 -5.98 17.50
CA MET A 133 10.01 -5.30 17.43
C MET A 133 9.24 -5.65 16.15
N THR A 134 9.92 -5.66 15.00
CA THR A 134 9.32 -5.91 13.69
C THR A 134 9.19 -7.39 13.36
N ARG A 135 9.96 -8.25 14.04
CA ARG A 135 10.11 -9.69 13.73
C ARG A 135 10.56 -9.96 12.29
N ARG A 136 11.17 -8.97 11.64
CA ARG A 136 11.68 -9.04 10.27
C ARG A 136 13.18 -8.73 10.29
N GLU A 137 13.89 -9.25 9.28
CA GLU A 137 15.27 -8.86 9.04
C GLU A 137 15.27 -7.45 8.41
N PRO A 138 15.97 -6.46 8.98
CA PRO A 138 16.01 -5.11 8.44
C PRO A 138 16.56 -5.09 7.01
N ILE A 139 15.83 -4.45 6.09
CA ILE A 139 16.36 -4.17 4.76
C ILE A 139 17.33 -2.98 4.90
N PRO A 140 18.60 -3.10 4.44
CA PRO A 140 19.56 -1.99 4.53
C PRO A 140 19.07 -0.73 3.82
N GLY A 141 19.47 0.46 4.28
CA GLY A 141 19.20 1.71 3.56
C GLY A 141 19.87 1.79 2.19
N LEU A 142 19.31 2.58 1.27
CA LEU A 142 19.79 2.74 -0.10
C LEU A 142 21.24 3.23 -0.17
N LEU A 143 21.61 4.15 0.72
CA LEU A 143 22.97 4.72 0.78
C LEU A 143 24.03 3.73 1.28
N LYS A 144 23.64 2.55 1.76
CA LYS A 144 24.57 1.47 2.10
C LYS A 144 25.02 0.66 0.87
N SER A 145 24.34 0.81 -0.27
CA SER A 145 24.73 0.18 -1.53
C SER A 145 25.95 0.88 -2.12
N PRO A 146 27.03 0.15 -2.49
CA PRO A 146 28.22 0.75 -3.07
C PRO A 146 27.92 1.62 -4.31
N GLY A 147 28.44 2.85 -4.31
CA GLY A 147 28.28 3.80 -5.42
C GLY A 147 26.94 4.53 -5.48
N VAL A 148 26.00 4.23 -4.57
CA VAL A 148 24.74 4.97 -4.44
C VAL A 148 24.99 6.21 -3.58
N THR A 149 24.54 7.37 -4.06
CA THR A 149 24.75 8.67 -3.40
C THR A 149 23.40 9.34 -3.12
N PRO A 150 23.31 10.28 -2.16
CA PRO A 150 22.08 11.02 -1.91
C PRO A 150 21.53 11.74 -3.15
N PHE A 151 22.41 12.18 -4.04
CA PHE A 151 22.08 12.82 -5.30
C PHE A 151 21.35 11.86 -6.26
N LEU A 152 21.88 10.65 -6.44
CA LEU A 152 21.25 9.63 -7.28
C LEU A 152 19.89 9.19 -6.73
N VAL A 153 19.81 8.99 -5.41
CA VAL A 153 18.54 8.60 -4.78
C VAL A 153 17.50 9.72 -4.90
N LYS A 154 17.92 10.98 -4.81
CA LYS A 154 17.01 12.12 -5.06
C LYS A 154 16.41 12.07 -6.47
N GLY A 155 17.23 11.84 -7.51
CA GLY A 155 16.76 11.67 -8.89
C GLY A 155 15.73 10.55 -9.03
N LEU A 156 16.02 9.39 -8.46
CA LEU A 156 15.09 8.27 -8.43
C LEU A 156 13.76 8.62 -7.74
N PHE A 157 13.79 9.32 -6.61
CA PHE A 157 12.57 9.72 -5.88
C PHE A 157 11.77 10.78 -6.64
N GLU A 158 12.44 11.71 -7.33
CA GLU A 158 11.80 12.69 -8.23
C GLU A 158 11.10 11.99 -9.40
N ALA A 159 11.79 11.03 -10.04
CA ALA A 159 11.24 10.19 -11.11
C ALA A 159 10.06 9.33 -10.62
N ALA A 160 10.18 8.72 -9.44
CA ALA A 160 9.11 7.92 -8.85
C ALA A 160 7.88 8.79 -8.52
N ALA A 161 8.09 9.99 -7.99
CA ALA A 161 7.01 10.91 -7.71
C ALA A 161 6.31 11.40 -8.99
N PHE A 162 7.07 11.62 -10.07
CA PHE A 162 6.53 11.92 -11.39
C PHE A 162 5.70 10.75 -11.93
N PHE A 163 6.27 9.55 -11.98
CA PHE A 163 5.57 8.34 -12.43
C PHE A 163 4.27 8.10 -11.66
N TYR A 164 4.29 8.31 -10.34
CA TYR A 164 3.09 8.13 -9.51
C TYR A 164 1.98 9.12 -9.87
N ARG A 165 2.32 10.39 -10.11
CA ARG A 165 1.37 11.44 -10.49
C ARG A 165 0.78 11.21 -11.88
N GLU A 166 1.59 10.73 -12.83
CA GLU A 166 1.14 10.42 -14.18
C GLU A 166 0.29 9.14 -14.24
N ALA A 167 0.38 8.29 -13.22
CA ALA A 167 -0.46 7.10 -13.03
C ALA A 167 -0.62 6.24 -14.31
N PRO A 168 0.47 5.80 -14.96
CA PRO A 168 0.40 5.08 -16.24
C PRO A 168 -0.40 3.77 -16.16
N TRP A 169 -0.50 3.16 -14.98
CA TRP A 169 -1.32 1.97 -14.70
C TRP A 169 -2.82 2.16 -14.95
N ARG A 170 -3.30 3.40 -15.08
CA ARG A 170 -4.68 3.69 -15.53
C ARG A 170 -4.92 3.29 -16.98
N TRP A 171 -3.85 3.17 -17.76
CA TRP A 171 -3.92 3.02 -19.20
C TRP A 171 -3.38 1.69 -19.70
N ILE A 172 -2.53 1.01 -18.92
CA ILE A 172 -1.94 -0.28 -19.27
C ILE A 172 -2.16 -1.27 -18.12
N ASP A 173 -2.55 -2.49 -18.48
CA ASP A 173 -2.64 -3.61 -17.54
C ASP A 173 -1.26 -4.24 -17.27
N ASP A 174 -1.18 -5.11 -16.25
CA ASP A 174 0.04 -5.79 -15.84
C ASP A 174 0.29 -7.12 -16.58
N SER A 175 -0.55 -7.48 -17.56
CA SER A 175 -0.42 -8.69 -18.38
C SER A 175 0.45 -8.49 -19.63
N ARG A 176 0.74 -7.23 -19.99
CA ARG A 176 1.54 -6.88 -21.17
C ARG A 176 2.75 -6.03 -20.79
N PRO A 177 3.95 -6.62 -20.75
CA PRO A 177 5.15 -5.86 -20.43
C PRO A 177 5.50 -4.85 -21.53
N ILE A 178 6.36 -3.90 -21.17
CA ILE A 178 7.08 -3.01 -22.07
C ILE A 178 8.52 -3.51 -22.14
N GLU A 179 9.03 -3.72 -23.35
CA GLU A 179 10.45 -3.95 -23.58
C GLU A 179 11.21 -2.66 -23.29
N VAL A 180 12.22 -2.71 -22.44
CA VAL A 180 13.01 -1.55 -22.05
C VAL A 180 14.51 -1.87 -22.14
N ARG A 181 15.23 -1.09 -22.93
CA ARG A 181 16.69 -1.17 -23.03
C ARG A 181 17.30 0.15 -22.56
N TYR A 182 17.98 0.07 -21.42
CA TYR A 182 18.71 1.19 -20.83
C TYR A 182 19.98 0.71 -20.11
N PRO A 183 21.16 1.32 -20.36
CA PRO A 183 21.43 2.24 -21.47
C PRO A 183 21.20 1.57 -22.84
N LEU A 184 21.31 2.29 -23.95
CA LEU A 184 20.98 1.75 -25.29
C LEU A 184 21.85 0.54 -25.71
N ASP A 185 23.07 0.45 -25.21
CA ASP A 185 23.99 -0.69 -25.37
C ASP A 185 23.89 -1.72 -24.21
N GLY A 186 22.99 -1.46 -23.26
CA GLY A 186 22.69 -2.30 -22.11
C GLY A 186 21.83 -3.51 -22.44
N ARG A 187 21.50 -4.27 -21.40
CA ARG A 187 20.63 -5.45 -21.53
C ARG A 187 19.17 -5.02 -21.70
N LEU A 188 18.47 -5.76 -22.55
CA LEU A 188 17.01 -5.68 -22.64
C LEU A 188 16.39 -6.26 -21.35
N ARG A 189 15.41 -5.56 -20.80
CA ARG A 189 14.59 -6.00 -19.67
C ARG A 189 13.12 -5.79 -20.01
N TYR A 190 12.24 -6.44 -19.26
CA TYR A 190 10.80 -6.37 -19.46
C TYR A 190 10.17 -5.69 -18.25
N ALA A 191 9.63 -4.49 -18.48
CA ALA A 191 9.01 -3.66 -17.47
C ALA A 191 7.51 -3.98 -17.38
N VAL A 192 7.02 -4.26 -16.18
CA VAL A 192 5.59 -4.46 -15.90
C VAL A 192 5.11 -3.32 -15.03
N VAL A 193 4.17 -2.54 -15.56
CA VAL A 193 3.51 -1.45 -14.83
C VAL A 193 2.47 -2.08 -13.91
N MET A 194 2.63 -1.92 -12.60
CA MET A 194 1.73 -2.49 -11.59
C MET A 194 0.72 -1.42 -11.13
N GLY A 195 -0.49 -1.84 -10.80
CA GLY A 195 -1.53 -0.99 -10.23
C GLY A 195 -2.89 -1.09 -10.90
N HIS A 196 -3.01 -1.82 -12.01
CA HIS A 196 -4.26 -1.96 -12.75
C HIS A 196 -5.37 -2.60 -11.89
N GLY A 197 -5.05 -3.65 -11.12
CA GLY A 197 -5.96 -4.30 -10.18
C GLY A 197 -6.10 -3.62 -8.81
N GLY A 198 -5.57 -2.42 -8.61
CA GLY A 198 -5.78 -1.62 -7.38
C GLY A 198 -5.03 -2.06 -6.11
N GLU A 199 -4.39 -3.23 -6.08
CA GLU A 199 -3.75 -3.74 -4.86
C GLU A 199 -2.29 -3.31 -4.67
N THR A 200 -1.47 -3.34 -5.73
CA THR A 200 -0.04 -3.04 -5.66
C THR A 200 0.35 -2.12 -6.80
N TYR A 201 0.95 -0.97 -6.46
CA TYR A 201 1.41 0.03 -7.42
C TYR A 201 2.92 0.02 -7.55
N GLY A 202 3.43 0.24 -8.77
CA GLY A 202 4.87 0.37 -8.99
C GLY A 202 5.32 -0.06 -10.39
N LEU A 203 6.62 -0.36 -10.50
CA LEU A 203 7.23 -0.88 -11.72
C LEU A 203 8.09 -2.11 -11.38
N ALA A 204 7.78 -3.25 -11.99
CA ALA A 204 8.60 -4.46 -11.91
C ALA A 204 9.46 -4.62 -13.17
N ALA A 205 10.62 -5.24 -13.03
CA ALA A 205 11.60 -5.44 -14.09
C ALA A 205 12.11 -6.88 -14.09
N TYR A 206 11.94 -7.56 -15.23
CA TYR A 206 12.36 -8.94 -15.45
C TYR A 206 13.50 -9.00 -16.46
N ASP A 207 14.44 -9.93 -16.24
CA ASP A 207 15.59 -10.12 -17.12
C ASP A 207 15.25 -11.02 -18.34
N SER A 208 14.14 -11.77 -18.28
CA SER A 208 13.76 -12.76 -19.29
C SER A 208 12.25 -12.74 -19.58
N ALA A 209 11.92 -12.74 -20.88
CA ALA A 209 10.55 -12.91 -21.37
C ALA A 209 10.00 -14.28 -20.98
N ASP A 210 10.83 -15.33 -21.03
CA ASP A 210 10.40 -16.70 -20.70
C ASP A 210 10.05 -16.81 -19.21
N GLU A 211 10.88 -16.25 -18.32
CA GLU A 211 10.61 -16.23 -16.87
C GLU A 211 9.33 -15.42 -16.58
N LEU A 212 9.13 -14.28 -17.25
CA LEU A 212 7.92 -13.49 -17.09
C LEU A 212 6.65 -14.23 -17.56
N ARG A 213 6.72 -15.03 -18.63
CA ARG A 213 5.59 -15.88 -19.02
C ARG A 213 5.24 -16.90 -17.96
N GLU A 214 6.23 -17.48 -17.27
CA GLU A 214 5.98 -18.39 -16.14
C GLU A 214 5.22 -17.68 -15.01
N VAL A 215 5.56 -16.43 -14.70
CA VAL A 215 4.80 -15.60 -13.74
C VAL A 215 3.33 -15.50 -14.14
N TYR A 216 3.07 -15.21 -15.41
CA TYR A 216 1.71 -15.06 -15.94
C TYR A 216 0.91 -16.35 -16.02
N THR A 217 1.52 -17.52 -15.82
CA THR A 217 0.76 -18.78 -15.71
C THR A 217 -0.04 -18.91 -14.40
N GLY A 218 -0.02 -17.89 -13.54
CA GLY A 218 -0.77 -17.86 -12.28
C GLY A 218 -0.07 -18.57 -11.12
N VAL A 219 1.24 -18.81 -11.24
CA VAL A 219 2.04 -19.33 -10.13
C VAL A 219 2.18 -18.24 -9.08
N ALA A 220 1.69 -18.51 -7.88
CA ALA A 220 1.76 -17.56 -6.77
C ALA A 220 3.22 -17.09 -6.53
N PRO A 221 3.46 -15.78 -6.31
CA PRO A 221 4.81 -15.22 -6.19
C PRO A 221 5.70 -15.89 -5.13
N ASP A 222 5.10 -16.38 -4.05
CA ASP A 222 5.78 -17.13 -2.99
C ASP A 222 6.36 -18.47 -3.46
N LYS A 223 5.75 -19.09 -4.48
CA LYS A 223 6.24 -20.33 -5.12
C LYS A 223 7.35 -20.07 -6.14
N LEU A 224 7.45 -18.85 -6.66
CA LEU A 224 8.51 -18.42 -7.58
C LEU A 224 9.79 -18.00 -6.84
N ILE A 225 9.71 -17.88 -5.52
CA ILE A 225 10.86 -17.67 -4.65
C ILE A 225 11.88 -18.79 -4.87
N GLY A 226 13.08 -18.39 -5.31
CA GLY A 226 14.19 -19.29 -5.57
C GLY A 226 14.26 -19.89 -6.96
N GLN A 227 13.28 -19.58 -7.81
CA GLN A 227 13.24 -20.03 -9.20
C GLN A 227 13.66 -18.92 -10.16
N MET A 228 13.30 -17.66 -9.87
CA MET A 228 13.61 -16.51 -10.72
C MET A 228 14.14 -15.30 -9.94
N ARG A 229 14.64 -14.31 -10.67
CA ARG A 229 15.10 -13.03 -10.13
C ARG A 229 14.31 -11.90 -10.78
N TRP A 230 13.87 -10.95 -9.98
CA TRP A 230 13.27 -9.73 -10.49
C TRP A 230 13.62 -8.58 -9.58
N SER A 231 13.53 -7.38 -10.13
CA SER A 231 13.67 -6.15 -9.38
C SER A 231 12.36 -5.39 -9.49
N SER A 232 12.01 -4.61 -8.47
CA SER A 232 10.79 -3.81 -8.45
C SER A 232 11.04 -2.51 -7.71
N LEU A 233 10.33 -1.47 -8.09
CA LEU A 233 10.09 -0.31 -7.27
C LEU A 233 8.60 -0.29 -6.94
N LEU A 234 8.28 -0.51 -5.66
CA LEU A 234 6.92 -0.53 -5.15
C LEU A 234 6.58 0.82 -4.54
N PHE A 235 5.32 1.24 -4.65
CA PHE A 235 4.77 2.32 -3.86
C PHE A 235 4.05 1.76 -2.65
N CYS A 236 4.44 2.20 -1.46
CA CYS A 236 3.90 1.72 -0.20
C CYS A 236 3.57 2.87 0.75
N GLU A 237 3.03 2.53 1.91
CA GLU A 237 2.87 3.44 3.03
C GLU A 237 4.22 3.74 3.70
N VAL A 238 4.26 4.86 4.43
CA VAL A 238 5.44 5.26 5.22
C VAL A 238 5.90 4.15 6.18
N THR A 239 4.99 3.30 6.65
CA THR A 239 5.27 2.24 7.61
C THR A 239 6.09 1.08 7.06
N ASP A 240 6.09 0.88 5.74
CA ASP A 240 6.84 -0.18 5.06
C ASP A 240 8.26 0.23 4.70
N VAL A 241 8.54 1.55 4.72
CA VAL A 241 9.84 2.10 4.33
C VAL A 241 10.91 1.72 5.37
N PRO A 242 12.06 1.17 4.93
CA PRO A 242 13.17 0.89 5.85
C PRO A 242 13.64 2.14 6.59
N PHE A 243 13.87 2.03 7.90
CA PHE A 243 14.13 3.19 8.76
C PHE A 243 15.37 4.01 8.39
N ASP A 244 16.38 3.38 7.77
CA ASP A 244 17.54 4.10 7.27
C ASP A 244 17.13 5.07 6.14
N ASP A 245 16.30 4.60 5.21
CA ASP A 245 15.78 5.45 4.13
C ASP A 245 14.92 6.57 4.69
N LEU A 246 14.05 6.31 5.68
CA LEU A 246 13.25 7.38 6.30
C LEU A 246 14.11 8.48 6.91
N ASN A 247 15.20 8.11 7.58
CA ASN A 247 16.11 9.10 8.16
C ASN A 247 16.86 9.87 7.07
N ASP A 248 17.25 9.18 5.98
CA ASP A 248 17.91 9.82 4.85
C ASP A 248 16.95 10.73 4.07
N MET A 249 15.68 10.36 3.92
CA MET A 249 14.61 11.19 3.35
C MET A 249 14.41 12.47 4.15
N GLU A 250 14.31 12.38 5.49
CA GLU A 250 14.21 13.55 6.37
C GLU A 250 15.45 14.46 6.26
N LYS A 251 16.64 13.87 6.09
CA LYS A 251 17.92 14.58 6.03
C LYS A 251 18.20 15.24 4.68
N TYR A 252 17.85 14.58 3.57
CA TYR A 252 18.17 14.98 2.21
C TYR A 252 16.96 15.52 1.44
N GLU A 253 15.79 15.56 2.09
CA GLU A 253 14.53 16.11 1.56
C GLU A 253 14.11 15.45 0.24
N TRP A 254 14.16 14.12 0.19
CA TRP A 254 13.72 13.37 -0.99
C TRP A 254 12.19 13.43 -1.13
N PRO A 255 11.66 13.75 -2.33
CA PRO A 255 10.22 13.97 -2.50
C PRO A 255 9.42 12.67 -2.53
N VAL A 256 8.16 12.75 -2.12
CA VAL A 256 7.16 11.66 -2.20
C VAL A 256 5.87 12.25 -2.74
N ALA A 257 5.17 11.54 -3.64
CA ALA A 257 3.98 12.07 -4.30
C ALA A 257 2.71 12.08 -3.45
N GLY A 258 2.67 11.35 -2.33
CA GLY A 258 1.51 11.19 -1.46
C GLY A 258 1.74 10.12 -0.38
N GLU A 259 0.75 9.91 0.48
CA GLU A 259 0.86 9.03 1.66
C GLU A 259 1.07 7.55 1.31
N LEU A 260 0.57 7.12 0.14
CA LEU A 260 0.71 5.75 -0.39
C LEU A 260 1.80 5.64 -1.48
N ALA A 261 2.62 6.68 -1.64
CA ALA A 261 3.54 6.82 -2.78
C ALA A 261 5.02 6.73 -2.37
N TYR A 262 5.34 6.08 -1.25
CA TYR A 262 6.73 5.91 -0.82
C TYR A 262 7.43 4.86 -1.70
N PRO A 263 8.48 5.23 -2.47
CA PRO A 263 9.14 4.29 -3.36
C PRO A 263 10.09 3.36 -2.59
N ILE A 264 9.87 2.06 -2.71
CA ILE A 264 10.73 1.03 -2.11
C ILE A 264 11.33 0.17 -3.24
N PRO A 265 12.55 0.52 -3.72
CA PRO A 265 13.27 -0.31 -4.68
C PRO A 265 13.84 -1.56 -3.98
N LEU A 266 13.47 -2.71 -4.51
CA LEU A 266 13.83 -4.04 -4.01
C LEU A 266 14.23 -4.96 -5.16
N ARG A 267 15.10 -5.91 -4.85
CA ARG A 267 15.48 -7.00 -5.73
C ARG A 267 15.24 -8.33 -5.03
N VAL A 268 14.49 -9.22 -5.65
CA VAL A 268 14.33 -10.59 -5.16
C VAL A 268 15.40 -11.46 -5.81
N THR A 269 16.16 -12.16 -4.96
CA THR A 269 17.21 -13.08 -5.37
C THR A 269 16.69 -14.52 -5.38
N LEU A 270 17.47 -15.46 -5.92
CA LEU A 270 17.17 -16.90 -5.83
C LEU A 270 17.16 -17.45 -4.38
N SER A 271 17.51 -16.65 -3.39
CA SER A 271 17.32 -17.04 -1.99
C SER A 271 15.92 -16.71 -1.46
N GLY A 272 15.11 -16.00 -2.24
CA GLY A 272 13.84 -15.42 -1.80
C GLY A 272 13.96 -14.17 -0.95
N ARG A 273 15.16 -13.85 -0.46
CA ARG A 273 15.34 -12.66 0.37
C ARG A 273 15.36 -11.39 -0.50
N PRO A 274 14.57 -10.37 -0.13
CA PRO A 274 14.66 -9.05 -0.75
C PRO A 274 15.98 -8.41 -0.36
N VAL A 275 16.68 -7.87 -1.35
CA VAL A 275 17.90 -7.07 -1.18
C VAL A 275 17.74 -5.74 -1.89
N ARG A 276 18.66 -4.79 -1.67
CA ARG A 276 18.66 -3.54 -2.41
C ARG A 276 19.18 -3.73 -3.84
N PRO A 277 18.54 -3.12 -4.85
CA PRO A 277 19.13 -3.00 -6.17
C PRO A 277 20.47 -2.25 -6.11
N GLY A 278 21.39 -2.61 -7.00
CA GLY A 278 22.66 -1.89 -7.15
C GLY A 278 22.49 -0.57 -7.90
N LYS A 279 23.54 0.26 -7.95
CA LYS A 279 23.55 1.56 -8.64
C LYS A 279 22.95 1.49 -10.05
N SER A 280 23.41 0.55 -10.88
CA SER A 280 22.95 0.42 -12.27
C SER A 280 21.45 0.08 -12.38
N GLU A 281 20.90 -0.68 -11.43
CA GLU A 281 19.48 -0.99 -11.42
C GLU A 281 18.64 0.21 -10.97
N LEU A 282 19.14 1.01 -10.01
CA LEU A 282 18.47 2.24 -9.60
C LEU A 282 18.43 3.26 -10.75
N LEU A 283 19.51 3.42 -11.50
CA LEU A 283 19.54 4.27 -12.71
C LEU A 283 18.58 3.76 -13.79
N TRP A 284 18.48 2.44 -13.97
CA TRP A 284 17.49 1.85 -14.87
C TRP A 284 16.05 2.18 -14.43
N PHE A 285 15.75 2.11 -13.13
CA PHE A 285 14.44 2.50 -12.62
C PHE A 285 14.18 3.99 -12.82
N GLU A 286 15.15 4.86 -12.54
CA GLU A 286 15.01 6.30 -12.77
C GLU A 286 14.67 6.59 -14.24
N ALA A 287 15.45 6.05 -15.19
CA ALA A 287 15.20 6.21 -16.62
C ALA A 287 13.81 5.68 -17.04
N ALA A 288 13.44 4.49 -16.57
CA ALA A 288 12.17 3.87 -16.90
C ALA A 288 10.97 4.65 -16.31
N LEU A 289 11.07 5.11 -15.06
CA LEU A 289 10.02 5.89 -14.40
C LEU A 289 9.80 7.25 -15.08
N LEU A 290 10.85 7.85 -15.67
CA LEU A 290 10.73 9.08 -16.47
C LEU A 290 10.13 8.81 -17.85
N ALA A 291 10.51 7.73 -18.52
CA ALA A 291 10.11 7.48 -19.91
C ALA A 291 8.75 6.79 -20.07
N VAL A 292 8.42 5.83 -19.20
CA VAL A 292 7.20 5.01 -19.35
C VAL A 292 5.92 5.85 -19.40
N PRO A 293 5.70 6.87 -18.54
CA PRO A 293 4.51 7.69 -18.62
C PRO A 293 4.33 8.37 -19.99
N THR A 294 5.38 9.02 -20.49
CA THR A 294 5.40 9.65 -21.82
C THR A 294 5.20 8.64 -22.93
N PHE A 295 5.84 7.47 -22.84
CA PHE A 295 5.69 6.40 -23.83
C PHE A 295 4.24 5.89 -23.89
N VAL A 296 3.62 5.66 -22.74
CA VAL A 296 2.23 5.19 -22.62
C VAL A 296 1.25 6.23 -23.17
N GLN A 297 1.40 7.50 -22.77
CA GLN A 297 0.45 8.54 -23.17
C GLN A 297 0.64 9.00 -24.63
N GLU A 298 1.87 9.25 -25.07
CA GLU A 298 2.12 9.89 -26.37
C GLU A 298 2.33 8.90 -27.51
N TYR A 299 3.02 7.78 -27.24
CA TYR A 299 3.41 6.81 -28.27
C TYR A 299 2.42 5.67 -28.38
N MET A 300 2.02 5.08 -27.25
CA MET A 300 0.95 4.08 -27.21
C MET A 300 -0.44 4.72 -27.35
N ARG A 301 -0.55 6.05 -27.17
CA ARG A 301 -1.81 6.83 -27.28
C ARG A 301 -2.92 6.30 -26.37
N ALA A 302 -2.56 5.83 -25.18
CA ALA A 302 -3.49 5.13 -24.31
C ALA A 302 -4.45 6.05 -23.52
N GLY A 303 -4.35 7.37 -23.67
CA GLY A 303 -5.18 8.38 -22.99
C GLY A 303 -6.62 8.49 -23.50
N GLY A 304 -7.39 7.40 -23.37
CA GLY A 304 -8.80 7.29 -23.79
C GLY A 304 -9.09 6.18 -24.80
N GLU A 305 -8.07 5.45 -25.24
CA GLU A 305 -8.16 4.30 -26.17
C GLU A 305 -7.26 3.17 -25.67
N PHE A 306 -7.44 1.94 -26.18
CA PHE A 306 -6.53 0.83 -25.87
C PHE A 306 -5.08 1.14 -26.29
N PRO A 307 -4.06 0.69 -25.51
CA PRO A 307 -2.67 0.97 -25.83
C PRO A 307 -2.24 0.36 -27.16
N ARG A 308 -1.80 1.22 -28.08
CA ARG A 308 -1.35 0.84 -29.43
C ARG A 308 0.09 0.30 -29.41
N PRO A 309 0.45 -0.61 -30.33
CA PRO A 309 1.84 -0.98 -30.53
C PRO A 309 2.69 0.25 -30.85
N ALA A 310 3.83 0.37 -30.18
CA ALA A 310 4.74 1.48 -30.32
C ALA A 310 6.19 1.01 -30.11
N GLU A 311 7.11 1.67 -30.78
CA GLU A 311 8.55 1.50 -30.58
C GLU A 311 9.19 2.88 -30.69
N ALA A 312 9.95 3.27 -29.66
CA ALA A 312 10.54 4.60 -29.59
C ALA A 312 11.84 4.59 -28.80
N THR A 313 12.71 5.53 -29.12
CA THR A 313 13.84 5.91 -28.27
C THR A 313 13.58 7.32 -27.75
N LEU A 314 13.47 7.45 -26.43
CA LEU A 314 13.15 8.69 -25.75
C LEU A 314 14.41 9.26 -25.09
N SER A 315 14.54 10.59 -25.11
CA SER A 315 15.50 11.30 -24.27
C SER A 315 14.89 11.49 -22.88
N VAL A 316 15.66 11.17 -21.83
CA VAL A 316 15.28 11.35 -20.42
C VAL A 316 16.32 12.20 -19.71
N THR A 317 15.86 13.16 -18.92
CA THR A 317 16.73 13.97 -18.05
C THR A 317 16.77 13.36 -16.67
N MET A 318 17.82 12.60 -16.39
CA MET A 318 18.07 11.99 -15.07
C MET A 318 18.91 12.91 -14.19
N ALA A 319 19.09 12.55 -12.93
CA ALA A 319 19.93 13.30 -12.00
C ALA A 319 21.37 13.45 -12.50
N ASP A 320 21.98 12.40 -13.08
CA ASP A 320 23.37 12.46 -13.53
C ASP A 320 23.57 12.95 -14.98
N GLY A 321 22.48 13.29 -15.69
CA GLY A 321 22.51 13.91 -17.01
C GLY A 321 21.35 13.52 -17.92
N GLU A 322 21.38 14.03 -19.15
CA GLU A 322 20.48 13.60 -20.22
C GLU A 322 21.01 12.32 -20.87
N ASP A 323 20.14 11.33 -21.08
CA ASP A 323 20.46 10.05 -21.72
C ASP A 323 19.26 9.51 -22.52
N ASN A 324 19.45 8.41 -23.25
CA ASN A 324 18.42 7.81 -24.09
C ASN A 324 18.02 6.42 -23.62
N ILE A 325 16.73 6.13 -23.70
CA ILE A 325 16.11 4.87 -23.34
C ILE A 325 15.24 4.38 -24.49
N HIS A 326 15.37 3.11 -24.85
CA HIS A 326 14.58 2.49 -25.90
C HIS A 326 13.44 1.68 -25.28
N LEU A 327 12.22 1.91 -25.77
CA LEU A 327 11.01 1.22 -25.34
C LEU A 327 10.28 0.61 -26.54
N ARG A 328 9.71 -0.58 -26.34
CA ARG A 328 8.85 -1.25 -27.31
C ARG A 328 7.66 -1.90 -26.62
N TYR A 329 6.51 -1.77 -27.25
CA TYR A 329 5.26 -2.40 -26.83
C TYR A 329 4.44 -2.85 -28.05
N PRO A 330 3.75 -4.01 -28.00
CA PRO A 330 3.95 -5.07 -27.03
C PRO A 330 5.32 -5.75 -27.23
N VAL A 331 5.73 -6.51 -26.23
CA VAL A 331 6.89 -7.41 -26.32
C VAL A 331 6.54 -8.56 -27.29
N PRO A 332 7.43 -8.93 -28.24
CA PRO A 332 7.21 -10.08 -29.11
C PRO A 332 6.89 -11.37 -28.33
N GLY A 333 5.82 -12.06 -28.71
CA GLY A 333 5.35 -13.25 -27.99
C GLY A 333 4.62 -12.97 -26.67
N PHE A 334 4.38 -11.70 -26.34
CA PHE A 334 3.33 -11.24 -25.41
C PHE A 334 2.19 -10.53 -26.18
N GLU A 335 2.18 -10.67 -27.51
CA GLU A 335 1.04 -10.32 -28.32
C GLU A 335 -0.10 -11.29 -27.93
N VAL A 336 -0.97 -10.86 -27.02
CA VAL A 336 -2.36 -11.35 -27.05
C VAL A 336 -2.86 -11.03 -28.47
N PRO A 337 -3.52 -11.94 -29.19
CA PRO A 337 -4.01 -11.65 -30.53
C PRO A 337 -4.73 -10.29 -30.52
N TYR A 338 -4.10 -9.32 -31.17
CA TYR A 338 -4.67 -8.01 -31.38
C TYR A 338 -5.88 -8.24 -32.32
N GLU A 339 -7.06 -7.77 -31.92
CA GLU A 339 -8.16 -7.47 -32.86
C GLU A 339 -8.91 -8.66 -33.50
N GLU A 340 -9.25 -9.68 -32.71
CA GLU A 340 -10.62 -10.22 -32.71
C GLU A 340 -10.96 -10.32 -31.22
N ASP A 341 -11.68 -9.41 -30.55
CA ASP A 341 -12.73 -8.54 -31.02
C ASP A 341 -13.11 -7.65 -29.81
N TRP A 342 -12.40 -6.58 -29.42
CA TRP A 342 -12.91 -5.75 -28.29
C TRP A 342 -14.12 -4.93 -28.71
N ALA A 343 -14.17 -4.51 -29.98
CA ALA A 343 -15.38 -3.95 -30.57
C ALA A 343 -16.51 -4.98 -30.57
N ALA A 344 -16.30 -6.24 -30.98
CA ALA A 344 -17.36 -7.22 -30.83
C ALA A 344 -17.45 -7.93 -29.48
N VAL A 345 -16.54 -7.74 -28.53
CA VAL A 345 -16.73 -8.11 -27.12
C VAL A 345 -17.60 -7.06 -26.48
N GLU A 346 -17.42 -5.78 -26.81
CA GLU A 346 -18.34 -4.72 -26.39
C GLU A 346 -19.68 -4.85 -27.12
N GLU A 347 -19.71 -5.07 -28.45
CA GLU A 347 -20.93 -5.36 -29.21
C GLU A 347 -21.60 -6.64 -28.70
N ARG A 348 -20.83 -7.65 -28.30
CA ARG A 348 -21.37 -8.87 -27.69
C ARG A 348 -21.85 -8.64 -26.27
N LYS A 349 -21.17 -7.82 -25.45
CA LYS A 349 -21.62 -7.44 -24.11
C LYS A 349 -22.88 -6.58 -24.20
N GLU A 350 -22.94 -5.62 -25.12
CA GLU A 350 -24.11 -4.82 -25.44
C GLU A 350 -25.25 -5.71 -25.94
N ALA A 351 -24.98 -6.66 -26.84
CA ALA A 351 -25.97 -7.61 -27.31
C ALA A 351 -26.44 -8.57 -26.20
N GLU A 352 -25.53 -9.06 -25.34
CA GLU A 352 -25.86 -9.90 -24.18
C GLU A 352 -26.65 -9.10 -23.12
N ALA A 353 -26.34 -7.82 -22.92
CA ALA A 353 -27.08 -6.89 -22.07
C ALA A 353 -28.47 -6.56 -22.64
N GLU A 354 -28.60 -6.42 -23.96
CA GLU A 354 -29.89 -6.26 -24.64
C GLU A 354 -30.74 -7.51 -24.48
N VAL A 355 -30.18 -8.70 -24.73
CA VAL A 355 -30.85 -10.00 -24.51
C VAL A 355 -31.25 -10.18 -23.03
N ALA A 356 -30.38 -9.84 -22.09
CA ALA A 356 -30.68 -9.88 -20.66
C ALA A 356 -31.81 -8.90 -20.29
N SER A 357 -31.79 -7.68 -20.85
CA SER A 357 -32.82 -6.66 -20.65
C SER A 357 -34.17 -7.08 -21.24
N GLU A 358 -34.19 -7.68 -22.44
CA GLU A 358 -35.40 -8.24 -23.05
C GLU A 358 -36.01 -9.32 -22.14
N ARG A 359 -35.17 -10.22 -21.63
CA ARG A 359 -35.60 -11.24 -20.67
C ARG A 359 -36.13 -10.60 -19.39
N ASN A 360 -35.46 -9.59 -18.84
CA ASN A 360 -35.92 -8.87 -17.66
C ASN A 360 -37.26 -8.17 -17.87
N VAL A 361 -37.55 -7.65 -19.06
CA VAL A 361 -38.88 -7.09 -19.40
C VAL A 361 -39.99 -8.14 -19.25
N GLU A 362 -39.74 -9.39 -19.66
CA GLU A 362 -40.69 -10.49 -19.47
C GLU A 362 -40.85 -10.87 -17.99
N LEU A 363 -39.74 -10.92 -17.25
CA LEU A 363 -39.73 -11.21 -15.82
C LEU A 363 -40.49 -10.14 -15.04
N LEU A 364 -40.25 -8.86 -15.32
CA LEU A 364 -40.93 -7.72 -14.70
C LEU A 364 -42.42 -7.69 -15.04
N ARG A 365 -42.82 -8.05 -16.27
CA ARG A 365 -44.23 -8.18 -16.66
C ARG A 365 -44.91 -9.32 -15.89
N THR A 366 -44.23 -10.46 -15.77
CA THR A 366 -44.71 -11.61 -14.97
C THR A 366 -44.87 -11.22 -13.51
N PHE A 367 -43.89 -10.48 -12.98
CA PHE A 367 -43.88 -9.97 -11.62
C PHE A 367 -45.02 -8.97 -11.37
N GLU A 368 -45.26 -8.02 -12.28
CA GLU A 368 -46.38 -7.08 -12.20
C GLU A 368 -47.73 -7.80 -12.13
N GLN A 369 -47.96 -8.79 -13.00
CA GLN A 369 -49.17 -9.58 -13.00
C GLN A 369 -49.32 -10.39 -11.71
N TRP A 370 -48.24 -10.99 -11.22
CA TRP A 370 -48.23 -11.75 -9.98
C TRP A 370 -48.57 -10.85 -8.77
N LEU A 371 -47.99 -9.65 -8.69
CA LEU A 371 -48.32 -8.67 -7.66
C LEU A 371 -49.79 -8.20 -7.76
N THR A 372 -50.30 -7.99 -8.98
CA THR A 372 -51.68 -7.57 -9.22
C THR A 372 -52.68 -8.67 -8.83
N ARG A 373 -52.39 -9.94 -9.13
CA ARG A 373 -53.20 -11.08 -8.68
C ARG A 373 -53.23 -11.20 -7.15
N LYS A 374 -52.14 -10.80 -6.48
CA LYS A 374 -52.09 -10.67 -5.01
C LYS A 374 -52.80 -9.42 -4.47
N ARG A 375 -53.50 -8.66 -5.32
CA ARG A 375 -54.34 -7.49 -4.99
C ARG A 375 -53.57 -6.36 -4.30
N LEU A 376 -52.29 -6.18 -4.64
CA LEU A 376 -51.52 -5.02 -4.19
C LEU A 376 -52.00 -3.75 -4.91
N SER A 377 -51.89 -2.59 -4.25
CA SER A 377 -52.24 -1.30 -4.86
C SER A 377 -51.30 -0.96 -6.01
N THR A 378 -51.79 -0.23 -7.02
CA THR A 378 -50.98 0.23 -8.18
C THR A 378 -49.72 0.98 -7.73
N LYS A 379 -49.81 1.79 -6.68
CA LYS A 379 -48.65 2.51 -6.12
C LYS A 379 -47.60 1.55 -5.54
N THR A 380 -48.05 0.50 -4.85
CA THR A 380 -47.15 -0.51 -4.27
C THR A 380 -46.53 -1.39 -5.34
N VAL A 381 -47.30 -1.77 -6.37
CA VAL A 381 -46.81 -2.53 -7.53
C VAL A 381 -45.69 -1.75 -8.22
N ARG A 382 -45.94 -0.47 -8.55
CA ARG A 382 -44.94 0.41 -9.19
C ARG A 382 -43.63 0.47 -8.38
N ARG A 383 -43.71 0.71 -7.06
CA ARG A 383 -42.52 0.76 -6.21
C ARG A 383 -41.71 -0.54 -6.23
N HIS A 384 -42.37 -1.70 -6.24
CA HIS A 384 -41.66 -2.97 -6.33
C HIS A 384 -41.00 -3.17 -7.70
N LEU A 385 -41.65 -2.75 -8.79
CA LEU A 385 -41.07 -2.79 -10.13
C LEU A 385 -39.87 -1.87 -10.25
N ASP A 386 -39.96 -0.63 -9.76
CA ASP A 386 -38.85 0.34 -9.83
C ASP A 386 -37.61 -0.17 -9.09
N ASN A 387 -37.80 -0.72 -7.88
CA ASN A 387 -36.70 -1.29 -7.10
C ASN A 387 -36.06 -2.51 -7.78
N VAL A 388 -36.86 -3.44 -8.29
CA VAL A 388 -36.33 -4.63 -8.98
C VAL A 388 -35.69 -4.26 -10.30
N ARG A 389 -36.17 -3.22 -10.99
CA ARG A 389 -35.57 -2.74 -12.23
C ARG A 389 -34.14 -2.24 -12.02
N VAL A 390 -33.84 -1.57 -10.91
CA VAL A 390 -32.45 -1.17 -10.61
C VAL A 390 -31.55 -2.39 -10.51
N PHE A 391 -31.97 -3.42 -9.76
CA PHE A 391 -31.22 -4.67 -9.68
C PHE A 391 -31.11 -5.39 -11.03
N ALA A 392 -32.22 -5.53 -11.75
CA ALA A 392 -32.29 -6.36 -12.95
C ALA A 392 -31.61 -5.68 -14.16
N ASP A 393 -31.97 -4.44 -14.45
CA ASP A 393 -31.57 -3.78 -15.70
C ASP A 393 -30.27 -3.00 -15.54
N VAL A 394 -30.02 -2.41 -14.36
CA VAL A 394 -28.78 -1.65 -14.12
C VAL A 394 -27.69 -2.61 -13.63
N TYR A 395 -27.87 -3.24 -12.47
CA TYR A 395 -26.81 -4.06 -11.89
C TYR A 395 -26.55 -5.38 -12.65
N MET A 396 -27.57 -6.19 -12.93
CA MET A 396 -27.37 -7.50 -13.54
C MET A 396 -27.13 -7.45 -15.07
N ALA A 397 -27.92 -6.64 -15.78
CA ALA A 397 -27.84 -6.59 -17.25
C ALA A 397 -26.80 -5.61 -17.77
N ALA A 398 -26.66 -4.40 -17.21
CA ALA A 398 -25.68 -3.41 -17.69
C ALA A 398 -24.30 -3.59 -17.04
N GLU A 399 -24.22 -3.69 -15.71
CA GLU A 399 -22.95 -3.82 -14.98
C GLU A 399 -22.43 -5.27 -14.90
N GLY A 400 -23.27 -6.27 -15.17
CA GLY A 400 -22.89 -7.69 -15.24
C GLY A 400 -22.85 -8.44 -13.89
N GLY A 401 -23.33 -7.81 -12.82
CA GLY A 401 -23.36 -8.39 -11.48
C GLY A 401 -21.99 -8.77 -10.94
N SER A 402 -21.94 -9.72 -10.00
CA SER A 402 -20.72 -10.08 -9.26
C SER A 402 -19.66 -10.82 -10.10
N VAL A 403 -19.93 -11.04 -11.38
CA VAL A 403 -19.07 -11.78 -12.31
C VAL A 403 -18.74 -10.97 -13.57
N GLU A 404 -19.14 -9.70 -13.60
CA GLU A 404 -18.86 -8.73 -14.68
C GLU A 404 -19.29 -9.22 -16.08
N ALA A 405 -20.38 -10.00 -16.13
CA ALA A 405 -20.96 -10.54 -17.36
C ALA A 405 -22.49 -10.34 -17.39
N PRO A 406 -23.02 -9.61 -18.40
CA PRO A 406 -24.46 -9.35 -18.53
C PRO A 406 -25.33 -10.60 -18.46
N ARG A 407 -26.25 -10.65 -17.49
CA ARG A 407 -27.17 -11.76 -17.31
C ARG A 407 -28.53 -11.29 -16.82
N PRO A 408 -29.63 -11.98 -17.19
CA PRO A 408 -30.94 -11.65 -16.67
C PRO A 408 -31.07 -11.99 -15.19
N ALA A 409 -31.99 -11.31 -14.51
CA ALA A 409 -32.14 -11.40 -13.05
C ALA A 409 -32.61 -12.77 -12.53
N ASP A 410 -33.14 -13.64 -13.40
CA ASP A 410 -33.45 -15.04 -13.08
C ASP A 410 -32.22 -15.95 -13.01
N GLN A 411 -31.04 -15.48 -13.43
CA GLN A 411 -29.76 -16.17 -13.31
C GLN A 411 -28.89 -15.64 -12.16
N ALA A 412 -29.39 -14.71 -11.35
CA ALA A 412 -28.62 -14.17 -10.24
C ALA A 412 -28.49 -15.20 -9.09
N GLY A 413 -27.28 -15.33 -8.56
CA GLY A 413 -26.97 -16.14 -7.39
C GLY A 413 -27.08 -15.36 -6.08
N THR A 414 -26.72 -16.01 -4.97
CA THR A 414 -26.65 -15.34 -3.66
C THR A 414 -25.57 -14.26 -3.63
N MET A 415 -24.43 -14.47 -4.32
CA MET A 415 -23.35 -13.48 -4.39
C MET A 415 -23.80 -12.19 -5.08
N ASP A 416 -24.49 -12.28 -6.22
CA ASP A 416 -25.03 -11.11 -6.93
C ASP A 416 -25.97 -10.29 -6.02
N VAL A 417 -26.82 -10.94 -5.22
CA VAL A 417 -27.76 -10.26 -4.33
C VAL A 417 -27.05 -9.67 -3.09
N ASP A 418 -26.03 -10.36 -2.59
CA ASP A 418 -25.23 -9.92 -1.45
C ASP A 418 -24.41 -8.68 -1.80
N GLU A 419 -23.67 -8.72 -2.91
CA GLU A 419 -22.87 -7.60 -3.41
C GLU A 419 -23.74 -6.42 -3.81
N PHE A 420 -24.88 -6.66 -4.48
CA PHE A 420 -25.82 -5.60 -4.80
C PHE A 420 -26.26 -4.82 -3.55
N LEU A 421 -26.65 -5.51 -2.47
CA LEU A 421 -27.16 -4.86 -1.26
C LEU A 421 -26.07 -4.40 -0.30
N GLY A 422 -24.91 -5.06 -0.31
CA GLY A 422 -23.78 -4.79 0.57
C GLY A 422 -22.86 -3.71 0.03
N GLU A 423 -22.69 -3.61 -1.28
CA GLU A 423 -21.64 -2.78 -1.86
C GLU A 423 -22.21 -1.87 -2.97
N TRP A 424 -22.64 -2.45 -4.09
CA TRP A 424 -22.98 -1.68 -5.29
C TRP A 424 -24.10 -0.65 -5.02
N PHE A 425 -25.20 -1.05 -4.38
CA PHE A 425 -26.31 -0.16 -4.09
C PHE A 425 -25.95 0.93 -3.09
N MET A 426 -24.95 0.69 -2.23
CA MET A 426 -24.50 1.66 -1.23
C MET A 426 -23.74 2.83 -1.87
N HIS A 427 -23.00 2.57 -2.95
CA HIS A 427 -22.17 3.57 -3.64
C HIS A 427 -22.88 4.25 -4.81
N GLU A 428 -23.65 3.50 -5.60
CA GLU A 428 -24.14 3.98 -6.89
C GLU A 428 -25.56 4.57 -6.82
N SER A 429 -26.30 4.37 -5.73
CA SER A 429 -27.63 4.94 -5.57
C SER A 429 -27.56 6.31 -4.88
N PRO A 430 -28.10 7.39 -5.49
CA PRO A 430 -28.18 8.68 -4.82
C PRO A 430 -29.04 8.58 -3.55
N ARG A 431 -28.47 8.98 -2.39
CA ARG A 431 -29.15 9.03 -1.08
C ARG A 431 -29.68 7.67 -0.59
N VAL A 432 -28.77 6.74 -0.38
CA VAL A 432 -29.07 5.49 0.31
C VAL A 432 -29.59 5.77 1.72
N SER A 433 -30.64 5.05 2.09
CA SER A 433 -31.22 5.12 3.42
C SER A 433 -31.60 3.73 3.91
N VAL A 434 -31.72 3.57 5.22
CA VAL A 434 -32.30 2.36 5.83
C VAL A 434 -33.68 2.06 5.25
N GLY A 435 -34.43 3.11 4.90
CA GLY A 435 -35.74 3.00 4.26
C GLY A 435 -35.67 2.39 2.86
N THR A 436 -34.72 2.84 2.03
CA THR A 436 -34.56 2.36 0.65
C THR A 436 -34.00 0.94 0.62
N VAL A 437 -33.01 0.61 1.46
CA VAL A 437 -32.47 -0.76 1.57
C VAL A 437 -33.55 -1.76 2.03
N LYS A 438 -34.35 -1.41 3.05
CA LYS A 438 -35.50 -2.24 3.46
C LYS A 438 -36.51 -2.43 2.33
N ALA A 439 -36.75 -1.40 1.52
CA ALA A 439 -37.67 -1.48 0.39
C ALA A 439 -37.11 -2.38 -0.73
N ASN A 440 -35.81 -2.32 -1.02
CA ASN A 440 -35.15 -3.22 -1.98
C ASN A 440 -35.19 -4.67 -1.52
N ILE A 441 -34.81 -4.97 -0.28
CA ILE A 441 -34.92 -6.32 0.31
C ILE A 441 -36.35 -6.87 0.18
N ALA A 442 -37.36 -6.05 0.49
CA ALA A 442 -38.75 -6.47 0.39
C ALA A 442 -39.21 -6.71 -1.07
N SER A 443 -38.63 -5.98 -2.02
CA SER A 443 -38.95 -6.10 -3.45
C SER A 443 -38.28 -7.33 -4.06
N LEU A 444 -36.99 -7.55 -3.79
CA LEU A 444 -36.25 -8.73 -4.20
C LEU A 444 -36.86 -10.01 -3.63
N LYS A 445 -37.25 -10.03 -2.34
CA LYS A 445 -37.98 -11.18 -1.76
C LYS A 445 -39.25 -11.52 -2.53
N LYS A 446 -40.03 -10.52 -2.92
CA LYS A 446 -41.26 -10.74 -3.70
C LYS A 446 -40.94 -11.19 -5.13
N PHE A 447 -39.90 -10.64 -5.73
CA PHE A 447 -39.46 -10.99 -7.07
C PHE A 447 -39.01 -12.45 -7.13
N TYR A 448 -38.07 -12.89 -6.29
CA TYR A 448 -37.63 -14.29 -6.27
C TYR A 448 -38.73 -15.27 -5.83
N SER A 449 -39.65 -14.85 -4.95
CA SER A 449 -40.86 -15.64 -4.68
C SER A 449 -41.73 -15.79 -5.92
N CYS A 450 -41.88 -14.74 -6.73
CA CYS A 450 -42.61 -14.79 -7.99
C CYS A 450 -41.91 -15.71 -9.00
N LEU A 451 -40.58 -15.59 -9.16
CA LEU A 451 -39.82 -16.45 -10.08
C LEU A 451 -39.97 -17.93 -9.72
N LYS A 452 -39.92 -18.25 -8.42
CA LYS A 452 -40.22 -19.59 -7.90
C LYS A 452 -41.66 -20.03 -8.19
N ASP A 453 -42.65 -19.23 -7.82
CA ASP A 453 -44.08 -19.56 -7.98
C ASP A 453 -44.49 -19.75 -9.44
N THR A 454 -43.82 -19.06 -10.35
CA THR A 454 -44.14 -19.05 -11.79
C THR A 454 -43.22 -19.95 -12.61
N GLY A 455 -42.27 -20.64 -11.98
CA GLY A 455 -41.33 -21.54 -12.65
C GLY A 455 -40.32 -20.85 -13.56
N GLN A 456 -40.08 -19.55 -13.36
CA GLN A 456 -39.09 -18.76 -14.11
C GLN A 456 -37.67 -18.97 -13.58
N MET A 457 -37.51 -19.55 -12.38
CA MET A 457 -36.22 -19.89 -11.77
C MET A 457 -36.35 -21.24 -11.03
N PRO A 458 -35.30 -22.09 -11.01
CA PRO A 458 -35.31 -23.30 -10.19
C PRO A 458 -35.58 -23.00 -8.71
N ALA A 459 -36.47 -23.79 -8.09
CA ALA A 459 -36.92 -23.53 -6.73
C ALA A 459 -35.77 -23.50 -5.70
N GLY A 460 -34.74 -24.35 -5.87
CA GLY A 460 -33.59 -24.40 -4.98
C GLY A 460 -32.72 -23.14 -5.02
N GLU A 461 -32.55 -22.56 -6.21
CA GLU A 461 -31.78 -21.32 -6.39
C GLU A 461 -32.56 -20.11 -5.84
N ALA A 462 -33.86 -20.04 -6.13
CA ALA A 462 -34.73 -19.01 -5.56
C ALA A 462 -34.78 -19.11 -4.02
N ASP A 463 -34.83 -20.32 -3.46
CA ASP A 463 -34.82 -20.53 -2.01
C ASP A 463 -33.51 -20.10 -1.36
N ALA A 464 -32.36 -20.30 -2.02
CA ALA A 464 -31.07 -19.82 -1.53
C ALA A 464 -31.03 -18.28 -1.43
N VAL A 465 -31.51 -17.58 -2.47
CA VAL A 465 -31.59 -16.11 -2.46
C VAL A 465 -32.58 -15.60 -1.41
N LEU A 466 -33.75 -16.24 -1.28
CA LEU A 466 -34.74 -15.88 -0.27
C LEU A 466 -34.21 -16.08 1.16
N GLU A 467 -33.41 -17.12 1.36
CA GLU A 467 -32.76 -17.42 2.63
C GLU A 467 -31.68 -16.40 2.97
N LEU A 468 -30.81 -16.03 2.02
CA LEU A 468 -29.84 -14.93 2.19
C LEU A 468 -30.54 -13.65 2.64
N LEU A 469 -31.56 -13.20 1.88
CA LEU A 469 -32.33 -12.00 2.20
C LEU A 469 -33.06 -12.10 3.55
N ARG A 470 -33.25 -13.30 4.10
CA ARG A 470 -33.83 -13.54 5.43
C ARG A 470 -32.78 -13.44 6.52
N VAL A 471 -31.63 -14.10 6.34
CA VAL A 471 -30.55 -14.20 7.32
C VAL A 471 -29.80 -12.87 7.42
N ASP A 472 -29.37 -12.29 6.30
CA ASP A 472 -28.45 -11.15 6.27
C ASP A 472 -29.16 -9.79 6.20
N ARG A 473 -30.49 -9.80 6.35
CA ARG A 473 -31.30 -8.58 6.45
C ARG A 473 -30.78 -7.59 7.50
N GLY A 474 -30.33 -8.10 8.65
CA GLY A 474 -29.80 -7.26 9.74
C GLY A 474 -28.53 -6.54 9.31
N TYR A 475 -27.60 -7.30 8.72
CA TYR A 475 -26.34 -6.81 8.19
C TYR A 475 -26.53 -5.67 7.18
N TYR A 476 -27.37 -5.84 6.14
CA TYR A 476 -27.59 -4.76 5.15
C TYR A 476 -28.23 -3.50 5.76
N ILE A 477 -29.04 -3.65 6.81
CA ILE A 477 -29.66 -2.51 7.50
C ILE A 477 -28.62 -1.77 8.34
N GLU A 478 -27.75 -2.50 9.05
CA GLU A 478 -26.66 -1.90 9.83
C GLU A 478 -25.69 -1.14 8.93
N LEU A 479 -25.36 -1.71 7.77
CA LEU A 479 -24.51 -1.04 6.78
C LEU A 479 -25.14 0.26 6.27
N ALA A 480 -26.43 0.25 5.94
CA ALA A 480 -27.14 1.47 5.56
C ALA A 480 -27.17 2.53 6.67
N GLN A 481 -27.22 2.14 7.94
CA GLN A 481 -27.15 3.06 9.09
C GLN A 481 -25.76 3.67 9.27
N GLU A 482 -24.70 2.94 8.91
CA GLU A 482 -23.34 3.48 8.91
C GLU A 482 -23.17 4.50 7.78
N TYR A 483 -23.66 4.18 6.58
CA TYR A 483 -23.65 5.10 5.45
C TYR A 483 -24.45 6.38 5.73
N GLU A 484 -25.68 6.30 6.25
CA GLU A 484 -26.48 7.49 6.61
C GLU A 484 -25.74 8.40 7.60
N ARG A 485 -25.05 7.83 8.59
CA ARG A 485 -24.29 8.61 9.59
C ARG A 485 -23.10 9.35 8.99
N GLN A 486 -22.40 8.74 8.04
CA GLN A 486 -21.24 9.37 7.39
C GLN A 486 -21.67 10.59 6.55
N TYR A 487 -22.78 10.49 5.81
CA TYR A 487 -23.31 11.61 5.04
C TYR A 487 -23.91 12.74 5.91
N GLU A 488 -24.50 12.42 7.07
CA GLU A 488 -24.97 13.46 8.01
C GLU A 488 -23.81 14.23 8.69
N GLU A 489 -22.62 13.62 8.83
CA GLU A 489 -21.44 14.30 9.37
C GLU A 489 -20.72 15.17 8.33
N GLU A 490 -20.74 14.81 7.04
CA GLU A 490 -20.17 15.63 5.95
C GLU A 490 -20.98 16.91 5.68
N ASP A 491 -22.32 16.85 5.69
CA ASP A 491 -23.19 18.03 5.53
C ASP A 491 -23.16 19.01 6.74
N TYR A 492 -22.48 18.65 7.84
CA TYR A 492 -22.30 19.53 9.01
C TYR A 492 -21.06 20.44 8.90
N TYR A 493 -20.17 20.19 7.93
CA TYR A 493 -18.93 20.95 7.74
C TYR A 493 -18.89 21.83 6.47
N ASP A 494 -20.00 21.92 5.72
CA ASP A 494 -20.17 22.84 4.58
C ASP A 494 -21.08 24.05 4.90
#